data_AF-A0A2V2FN98-F1
#
_entry.id   AF-A0A2V2FN98-F1
#
_cell.length_a   1.000
_cell.length_b   1.000
_cell.length_c   1.000
_cell.angle_alpha   90.00
_cell.angle_beta   90.00
_cell.angle_gamma   90.00
#
_symmetry.space_group_name_H-M   'P 1'
#
loop_
_entity.id
_entity.type
_entity.pdbx_description
1 polymer ?
#
loop_
_entity_poly.entity_id
_entity_poly.type
_entity_poly.pdbx_seq_one_letter_code
_entity_poly.pdbx_strand_id
1 'polypeptide(L)' 'MRLKLGMKQIDLLARLQTEGVDISIPALSLLEGQKRPVTDKELKALAEILGVSSDWLLGLG' A
#
# COMPACT_ATOMS: atom_id res chain seq x y z
N MET A 1 7.30 -4.88 0.90
CA MET A 1 6.38 -4.18 1.81
C MET A 1 5.44 -5.17 2.52
N ARG A 2 4.39 -5.71 1.88
CA ARG A 2 3.50 -6.74 2.48
C ARG A 2 4.14 -8.10 2.78
N LEU A 3 5.13 -8.51 1.97
CA LEU A 3 5.80 -9.82 2.13
C LEU A 3 6.56 -9.92 3.46
N LYS A 4 7.06 -8.79 3.98
CA LYS A 4 7.72 -8.75 5.29
C LYS A 4 6.75 -9.01 6.45
N LEU A 5 5.44 -8.85 6.20
CA LEU A 5 4.36 -9.09 7.15
C LEU A 5 3.61 -10.40 6.85
N GLY A 6 4.08 -11.22 5.89
CA GLY A 6 3.40 -12.45 5.48
C GLY A 6 2.01 -12.22 4.84
N MET A 7 1.70 -10.99 4.43
CA MET A 7 0.36 -10.60 3.97
C MET A 7 0.19 -10.86 2.46
N LYS A 8 -0.94 -11.47 2.07
CA LYS A 8 -1.27 -11.67 0.64
C LYS A 8 -1.70 -10.34 0.02
N GLN A 9 -1.59 -10.25 -1.30
CA GLN A 9 -2.01 -9.06 -2.04
C GLN A 9 -3.51 -8.78 -1.88
N ILE A 10 -4.32 -9.83 -1.83
CA ILE A 10 -5.77 -9.73 -1.62
C ILE A 10 -6.12 -9.20 -0.23
N ASP A 11 -5.32 -9.50 0.79
CA ASP A 11 -5.54 -9.03 2.15
C ASP A 11 -5.23 -7.54 2.25
N LEU A 12 -4.13 -7.11 1.62
CA LEU A 12 -3.77 -5.70 1.50
C LEU A 12 -4.84 -4.92 0.74
N LEU A 13 -5.34 -5.47 -0.37
CA LEU A 13 -6.43 -4.88 -1.15
C LEU A 13 -7.68 -4.67 -0.30
N ALA A 14 -8.12 -5.70 0.42
CA ALA A 14 -9.31 -5.62 1.26
C ALA A 14 -9.16 -4.54 2.34
N ARG A 15 -7.98 -4.45 2.97
CA ARG A 15 -7.68 -3.40 3.96
C ARG A 15 -7.70 -2.00 3.34
N LEU A 16 -7.09 -1.81 2.18
CA LEU A 16 -7.12 -0.53 1.46
C LEU A 16 -8.57 -0.11 1.14
N GLN A 17 -9.39 -1.03 0.65
CA GLN A 17 -10.81 -0.76 0.40
C GLN A 17 -11.59 -0.40 1.67
N THR A 18 -11.25 -1.02 2.80
CA THR A 18 -11.85 -0.71 4.11
C THR A 18 -11.48 0.69 4.60
N GLU A 19 -10.27 1.16 4.28
CA GLU A 19 -9.80 2.54 4.50
C GLU A 19 -10.35 3.54 3.46
N GLY A 20 -11.30 3.11 2.61
CA GLY A 20 -11.91 3.94 1.58
C GLY A 20 -10.98 4.25 0.40
N VAL A 21 -9.92 3.45 0.19
CA VAL A 21 -9.06 3.50 -0.99
C VAL A 21 -9.62 2.55 -2.04
N ASP A 22 -10.23 3.12 -3.08
CA ASP A 22 -10.70 2.36 -4.24
C ASP A 22 -9.53 2.06 -5.18
N ILE A 23 -8.99 0.86 -5.05
CA ILE A 23 -7.86 0.35 -5.83
C ILE A 23 -8.16 -1.07 -6.27
N SER A 24 -7.74 -1.44 -7.48
CA SER A 24 -7.88 -2.77 -8.05
C SER A 24 -6.61 -3.62 -7.88
N ILE A 25 -6.72 -4.95 -7.97
CA ILE A 25 -5.55 -5.86 -7.91
C ILE A 25 -4.44 -5.45 -8.91
N PRO A 26 -4.73 -5.16 -10.21
CA PRO A 26 -3.69 -4.76 -11.15
C PRO A 26 -3.04 -3.43 -10.75
N ALA A 27 -3.84 -2.46 -10.30
CA ALA A 27 -3.34 -1.18 -9.85
C ALA A 27 -2.43 -1.34 -8.61
N LEU A 28 -2.81 -2.18 -7.65
CA LEU A 28 -1.98 -2.51 -6.49
C LEU A 28 -0.67 -3.19 -6.91
N SER A 29 -0.73 -4.12 -7.87
CA SER A 29 0.47 -4.79 -8.42
C SER A 29 1.43 -3.81 -9.10
N LEU A 30 0.91 -2.85 -9.87
CA LEU A 30 1.72 -1.79 -10.47
C LEU A 30 2.34 -0.88 -9.40
N LEU A 31 1.61 -0.56 -8.33
CA LEU A 31 2.11 0.26 -7.23
C LEU A 31 3.25 -0.46 -6.48
N GLU A 32 3.06 -1.74 -6.14
CA GLU A 32 4.10 -2.55 -5.50
C GLU A 32 5.33 -2.73 -6.39
N GLY A 33 5.14 -2.78 -7.71
CA GLY A 33 6.22 -2.85 -8.69
C GLY A 33 6.87 -1.50 -9.02
N GLN A 34 6.51 -0.41 -8.32
CA GLN A 34 6.97 0.95 -8.60
C GLN A 34 6.71 1.40 -10.06
N LYS A 35 5.70 0.81 -10.71
CA LYS A 35 5.31 1.11 -12.10
C LYS A 35 4.26 2.22 -12.21
N ARG A 36 3.77 2.72 -11.07
CA ARG A 36 2.89 3.87 -10.97
C ARG A 36 3.20 4.69 -9.72
N PRO A 37 2.89 6.00 -9.73
CA PRO A 37 2.91 6.79 -8.52
C PRO A 37 1.83 6.34 -7.53
N VAL A 38 2.09 6.60 -6.25
CA VAL A 38 1.15 6.47 -5.14
C VAL A 38 0.60 7.86 -4.81
N THR A 39 -0.70 7.95 -4.54
CA THR A 39 -1.34 9.22 -4.11
C THR A 39 -1.17 9.41 -2.60
N ASP A 40 -1.31 10.64 -2.09
CA ASP A 40 -1.18 10.94 -0.66
C ASP A 40 -2.15 10.12 0.20
N LYS A 41 -3.39 9.95 -0.29
CA LYS A 41 -4.42 9.14 0.38
C LYS A 41 -4.01 7.68 0.48
N GLU A 42 -3.50 7.11 -0.61
CA GLU A 42 -3.01 5.73 -0.64
C GLU A 42 -1.78 5.56 0.23
N LEU A 43 -0.85 6.51 0.19
CA LEU A 43 0.36 6.50 1.01
C LEU A 43 0.01 6.49 2.49
N LYS A 44 -0.93 7.34 2.91
CA LYS A 44 -1.44 7.38 4.28
C LYS A 44 -2.08 6.05 4.68
N ALA A 45 -2.99 5.51 3.87
CA ALA A 45 -3.63 4.23 4.16
C ALA A 45 -2.62 3.07 4.22
N LEU A 46 -1.64 3.05 3.32
CA LEU A 46 -0.56 2.06 3.31
C LEU A 46 0.31 2.15 4.57
N ALA A 47 0.64 3.36 5.01
CA ALA A 47 1.37 3.60 6.26
C ALA A 47 0.59 3.08 7.47
N GLU A 48 -0.70 3.41 7.56
CA GLU A 48 -1.60 2.95 8.63
C GLU A 48 -1.77 1.42 8.63
N ILE A 49 -2.02 0.81 7.47
CA ILE A 49 -2.24 -0.64 7.33
C ILE A 49 -0.99 -1.46 7.72
N LEU A 50 0.19 -0.94 7.41
CA LEU A 50 1.45 -1.65 7.66
C LEU A 50 2.13 -1.23 8.97
N GLY A 51 1.60 -0.23 9.66
CA GLY A 51 2.17 0.28 10.91
C GLY A 51 3.55 0.91 10.74
N VAL A 52 3.80 1.55 9.60
CA VAL A 52 5.08 2.23 9.28
C VAL A 52 4.84 3.69 8.95
N SER A 53 5.88 4.53 8.97
CA SER A 53 5.76 5.91 8.51
C SER A 53 5.68 5.98 6.99
N SER A 54 5.01 7.01 6.47
CA SER A 54 5.04 7.35 5.04
C SER A 54 6.47 7.59 4.54
N ASP A 55 7.33 8.14 5.37
CA ASP A 55 8.75 8.36 5.08
C ASP A 55 9.51 7.05 4.80
N TRP A 56 9.24 6.01 5.60
CA TRP A 56 9.77 4.66 5.38
C TRP A 56 9.30 4.05 4.05
N LEU A 57 8.08 4.38 3.62
CA LEU A 57 7.52 3.92 2.34
C LEU A 57 8.15 4.62 1.13
N LEU A 58 8.55 5.87 1.30
CA LEU A 58 9.24 6.65 0.28
C LEU A 58 10.75 6.37 0.23
N GLY A 59 11.28 5.59 1.18
CA GLY A 59 12.71 5.31 1.30
C GLY A 59 13.52 6.52 1.75
N LEU A 60 12.89 7.41 2.52
CA LEU A 60 13.50 8.64 3.04
C LEU A 60 14.14 8.44 4.43
N GLY A 61 14.09 7.23 4.99
CA GLY A 61 14.65 6.85 6.29
C GLY A 61 15.74 5.79 6.25
#